data_AF-A0A532TB42-F1
#
_entry.id   AF-A0A532TB42-F1
#
_cell.length_a   1.000
_cell.length_b   1.000
_cell.length_c   1.000
_cell.angle_alpha   90.00
_cell.angle_beta   90.00
_cell.angle_gamma   90.00
#
_symmetry.space_group_name_H-M   'P 1'
#
loop_
_entity.id
_entity.type
_entity.pdbx_description
1 polymer ?
#
loop_
_entity_poly.entity_id
_entity_poly.type
_entity_poly.pdbx_seq_one_letter_code
_entity_poly.pdbx_strand_id
1 'polypeptide(L)'
;MNESNNEEDTKTASENSKELEKETEGTLKAKLKGKLRGSKQSLGKFATKVKEKVGDSKEKAKIAMEQRKEKKEIERAEKEDREKIERKVKELAEWEAKKKAEREAKKEAKEKAERETKEKAEREAKKKAERDAREKAEREAKEKVEREAKEKAEREAKEKAEREAKEKVEREAREKAEREAREKEARDVAEKMAKFRAEKEAEIQLKKSRKIICPMCGAMNDSTRTKCNLCHSSLI
;
A
#
# COMPACT_ATOMS: atom_id res chain seq x y z
N MET A 1 -3.37 -8.82 -24.36
CA MET A 1 -4.44 -9.37 -25.21
C MET A 1 -5.37 -8.23 -25.57
N ASN A 2 -5.17 -7.56 -26.71
CA ASN A 2 -6.12 -6.67 -27.43
C ASN A 2 -5.36 -5.78 -28.44
N GLU A 3 -4.51 -6.39 -29.26
CA GLU A 3 -3.92 -5.74 -30.45
C GLU A 3 -4.45 -6.37 -31.76
N SER A 4 -5.21 -7.46 -31.68
CA SER A 4 -5.70 -8.21 -32.83
C SER A 4 -7.04 -7.70 -33.41
N ASN A 5 -7.74 -6.78 -32.72
CA ASN A 5 -9.07 -6.32 -33.15
C ASN A 5 -9.03 -5.07 -34.05
N ASN A 6 -7.92 -4.31 -34.08
CA ASN A 6 -7.82 -3.08 -34.89
C ASN A 6 -7.46 -3.35 -36.37
N GLU A 7 -6.81 -4.48 -36.68
CA GLU A 7 -6.51 -4.87 -38.06
C GLU A 7 -7.74 -5.45 -38.80
N GLU A 8 -8.70 -6.05 -38.09
CA GLU A 8 -9.96 -6.52 -38.68
C GLU A 8 -10.95 -5.37 -38.95
N ASP A 9 -11.01 -4.37 -38.07
CA ASP A 9 -11.85 -3.19 -38.23
C ASP A 9 -11.40 -2.28 -39.39
N THR A 10 -10.09 -2.17 -39.63
CA THR A 10 -9.54 -1.43 -40.79
C THR A 10 -9.73 -2.18 -42.12
N LYS A 11 -9.69 -3.52 -42.11
CA LYS A 11 -10.02 -4.36 -43.29
C LYS A 11 -11.48 -4.26 -43.69
N THR A 12 -12.40 -4.43 -42.73
CA THR A 12 -13.85 -4.26 -42.97
C THR A 12 -14.19 -2.82 -43.37
N ALA A 13 -13.47 -1.82 -42.86
CA ALA A 13 -13.58 -0.46 -43.35
C ALA A 13 -13.13 -0.33 -44.82
N SER A 14 -11.98 -0.88 -45.21
CA SER A 14 -11.53 -0.88 -46.61
C SER A 14 -12.54 -1.56 -47.55
N GLU A 15 -13.12 -2.68 -47.13
CA GLU A 15 -14.10 -3.46 -47.90
C GLU A 15 -15.45 -2.74 -48.02
N ASN A 16 -15.97 -2.18 -46.92
CA ASN A 16 -17.20 -1.38 -46.92
C ASN A 16 -17.07 -0.11 -47.78
N SER A 17 -15.87 0.48 -47.88
CA SER A 17 -15.63 1.63 -48.77
C SER A 17 -15.69 1.23 -50.24
N LYS A 18 -15.12 0.07 -50.58
CA LYS A 18 -15.14 -0.48 -51.94
C LYS A 18 -16.54 -0.94 -52.35
N GLU A 19 -17.38 -1.40 -51.42
CA GLU A 19 -18.78 -1.70 -51.68
C GLU A 19 -19.62 -0.43 -51.90
N LEU A 20 -19.45 0.60 -51.07
CA LEU A 20 -20.11 1.90 -51.27
C LEU A 20 -19.73 2.57 -52.60
N GLU A 21 -18.45 2.51 -53.00
CA GLU A 21 -18.01 2.95 -54.32
C GLU A 21 -18.72 2.18 -55.44
N LYS A 22 -18.83 0.85 -55.33
CA LYS A 22 -19.53 0.02 -56.32
C LYS A 22 -21.03 0.31 -56.37
N GLU A 23 -21.67 0.55 -55.22
CA GLU A 23 -23.10 0.87 -55.12
C GLU A 23 -23.43 2.27 -55.66
N THR A 24 -22.61 3.26 -55.34
CA THR A 24 -22.75 4.65 -55.85
C THR A 24 -22.47 4.71 -57.35
N GLU A 25 -21.45 4.00 -57.83
CA GLU A 25 -21.15 3.85 -59.25
C GLU A 25 -22.28 3.12 -59.98
N GLY A 26 -22.85 2.07 -59.36
CA GLY A 26 -23.98 1.31 -59.89
C GLY A 26 -25.26 2.15 -60.03
N THR A 27 -25.63 2.92 -59.00
CA THR A 27 -26.82 3.78 -59.02
C THR A 27 -26.69 4.94 -60.01
N LEU A 28 -25.50 5.52 -60.15
CA LEU A 28 -25.25 6.58 -61.14
C LEU A 28 -25.23 6.02 -62.58
N LYS A 29 -24.61 4.84 -62.80
CA LYS A 29 -24.66 4.13 -64.10
C LYS A 29 -26.09 3.74 -64.50
N ALA A 30 -26.93 3.35 -63.55
CA ALA A 30 -28.33 3.02 -63.80
C ALA A 30 -29.16 4.25 -64.24
N LYS A 31 -28.99 5.40 -63.58
CA LYS A 31 -29.62 6.67 -63.99
C LYS A 31 -29.17 7.12 -65.40
N LEU A 32 -27.91 6.87 -65.75
CA LEU A 32 -27.33 7.13 -67.08
C LEU A 32 -27.98 6.27 -68.18
N LYS A 33 -28.08 4.95 -67.94
CA LYS A 33 -28.77 4.03 -68.86
C LYS A 33 -30.21 4.48 -69.12
N GLY A 34 -30.91 5.00 -68.11
CA GLY A 34 -32.26 5.56 -68.24
C GLY A 34 -32.32 6.76 -69.20
N LYS A 35 -31.44 7.76 -69.03
CA LYS A 35 -31.39 8.95 -69.90
C LYS A 35 -30.99 8.62 -71.35
N LEU A 36 -29.97 7.79 -71.54
CA LEU A 36 -29.53 7.32 -72.86
C LEU A 36 -30.63 6.53 -73.59
N ARG A 37 -31.45 5.77 -72.86
CA ARG A 37 -32.59 5.03 -73.43
C ARG A 37 -33.72 5.97 -73.89
N GLY A 38 -33.95 7.07 -73.18
CA GLY A 38 -34.89 8.13 -73.58
C GLY A 38 -34.48 8.84 -74.88
N SER A 39 -33.20 9.22 -75.02
CA SER A 39 -32.68 9.85 -76.25
C SER A 39 -32.64 8.90 -77.46
N LYS A 40 -32.41 7.59 -77.24
CA LYS A 40 -32.52 6.59 -78.32
C LYS A 40 -33.97 6.37 -78.77
N GLN A 41 -34.93 6.45 -77.86
CA GLN A 41 -36.35 6.33 -78.19
C GLN A 41 -36.89 7.54 -78.96
N SER A 42 -36.40 8.76 -78.69
CA SER A 42 -36.78 9.96 -79.46
C SER A 42 -36.24 9.90 -80.90
N LEU A 43 -35.00 9.46 -81.10
CA LEU A 43 -34.41 9.20 -82.43
C LEU A 43 -35.21 8.14 -83.22
N GLY A 44 -35.62 7.05 -82.56
CA GLY A 44 -36.42 5.99 -83.19
C GLY A 44 -37.78 6.47 -83.69
N LYS A 45 -38.47 7.32 -82.90
CA LYS A 45 -39.77 7.92 -83.27
C LYS A 45 -39.67 8.93 -84.41
N PHE A 46 -38.54 9.63 -84.52
CA PHE A 46 -38.27 10.57 -85.62
C PHE A 46 -37.97 9.82 -86.93
N ALA A 47 -37.18 8.74 -86.85
CA ALA A 47 -36.85 7.89 -87.99
C ALA A 47 -38.08 7.20 -88.62
N THR A 48 -39.10 6.85 -87.83
CA THR A 48 -40.37 6.31 -88.34
C THR A 48 -41.22 7.37 -89.05
N LYS A 49 -41.21 8.62 -88.57
CA LYS A 49 -42.02 9.72 -89.14
C LYS A 49 -41.51 10.22 -90.51
N VAL A 50 -40.24 9.97 -90.83
CA VAL A 50 -39.63 10.36 -92.12
C VAL A 50 -39.81 9.29 -93.20
N LYS A 51 -39.99 8.01 -92.84
CA LYS A 51 -40.21 6.91 -93.80
C LYS A 51 -41.51 7.05 -94.60
N GLU A 52 -42.50 7.78 -94.10
CA GLU A 52 -43.81 7.98 -94.76
C GLU A 52 -43.81 9.06 -95.86
N LYS A 53 -42.70 9.77 -96.11
CA LYS A 53 -42.59 10.77 -97.17
C LYS A 53 -41.40 10.48 -98.08
N VAL A 54 -41.58 9.85 -99.24
CA VAL A 54 -40.51 9.78 -100.26
C VAL A 54 -41.04 9.89 -101.69
N GLY A 55 -40.55 10.94 -102.38
CA GLY A 55 -40.21 10.96 -103.81
C GLY A 55 -38.74 11.42 -103.98
N ASP A 56 -38.08 10.94 -105.04
CA ASP A 56 -36.72 11.23 -105.53
C ASP A 56 -35.44 10.89 -104.70
N SER A 57 -34.50 10.21 -105.37
CA SER A 57 -33.23 9.67 -104.83
C SER A 57 -32.30 10.74 -104.21
N LYS A 58 -32.37 11.99 -104.70
CA LYS A 58 -31.61 13.13 -104.16
C LYS A 58 -32.10 13.59 -102.77
N GLU A 59 -33.40 13.53 -102.51
CA GLU A 59 -34.00 13.92 -101.23
C GLU A 59 -33.57 12.95 -100.12
N LYS A 60 -33.58 11.64 -100.43
CA LYS A 60 -33.07 10.58 -99.55
C LYS A 60 -31.60 10.78 -99.17
N ALA A 61 -30.75 11.20 -100.10
CA ALA A 61 -29.33 11.43 -99.84
C ALA A 61 -29.09 12.65 -98.93
N LYS A 62 -29.86 13.73 -99.09
CA LYS A 62 -29.83 14.88 -98.19
C LYS A 62 -30.25 14.52 -96.77
N ILE A 63 -31.40 13.83 -96.63
CA ILE A 63 -31.91 13.39 -95.33
C ILE A 63 -30.90 12.47 -94.62
N ALA A 64 -30.25 11.55 -95.34
CA ALA A 64 -29.21 10.69 -94.78
C ALA A 64 -27.97 11.47 -94.30
N MET A 65 -27.58 12.54 -95.02
CA MET A 65 -26.49 13.42 -94.59
C MET A 65 -26.86 14.22 -93.34
N GLU A 66 -28.08 14.74 -93.27
CA GLU A 66 -28.64 15.44 -92.11
C GLU A 66 -28.64 14.53 -90.86
N GLN A 67 -29.18 13.31 -91.00
CA GLN A 67 -29.22 12.30 -89.92
C GLN A 67 -27.83 11.92 -89.42
N ARG A 68 -26.83 11.90 -90.32
CA ARG A 68 -25.44 11.58 -89.95
C ARG A 68 -24.77 12.74 -89.20
N LYS A 69 -25.16 13.99 -89.45
CA LYS A 69 -24.72 15.16 -88.67
C LYS A 69 -25.37 15.16 -87.28
N GLU A 70 -26.68 14.96 -87.23
CA GLU A 70 -27.44 14.90 -85.97
C GLU A 70 -26.98 13.76 -85.06
N LYS A 71 -26.69 12.59 -85.62
CA LYS A 71 -26.15 11.45 -84.86
C LYS A 71 -24.78 11.77 -84.24
N LYS A 72 -23.92 12.52 -84.95
CA LYS A 72 -22.60 12.94 -84.43
C LYS A 72 -22.73 13.98 -83.32
N GLU A 73 -23.69 14.89 -83.41
CA GLU A 73 -24.00 15.86 -82.35
C GLU A 73 -24.48 15.16 -81.07
N ILE A 74 -25.38 14.19 -81.20
CA ILE A 74 -25.89 13.40 -80.06
C ILE A 74 -24.76 12.56 -79.44
N GLU A 75 -23.90 11.94 -80.25
CA GLU A 75 -22.75 11.17 -79.75
C GLU A 75 -21.75 12.06 -78.98
N ARG A 76 -21.54 13.30 -79.43
CA ARG A 76 -20.71 14.29 -78.71
C ARG A 76 -21.35 14.67 -77.37
N ALA A 77 -22.65 14.96 -77.35
CA ALA A 77 -23.38 15.28 -76.11
C ALA A 77 -23.39 14.12 -75.11
N GLU A 78 -23.58 12.88 -75.57
CA GLU A 78 -23.52 11.68 -74.72
C GLU A 78 -22.12 11.45 -74.13
N LYS A 79 -21.06 11.79 -74.88
CA LYS A 79 -19.68 11.72 -74.39
C LYS A 79 -19.40 12.75 -73.31
N GLU A 80 -19.82 14.00 -73.51
CA GLU A 80 -19.67 15.09 -72.53
C GLU A 80 -20.43 14.80 -71.22
N ASP A 81 -21.66 14.27 -71.31
CA ASP A 81 -22.44 13.87 -70.15
C ASP A 81 -21.78 12.70 -69.38
N ARG A 82 -21.18 11.75 -70.10
CA ARG A 82 -20.43 10.65 -69.48
C ARG A 82 -19.21 11.17 -68.72
N GLU A 83 -18.40 12.03 -69.33
CA GLU A 83 -17.21 12.62 -68.69
C GLU A 83 -17.57 13.49 -67.48
N LYS A 84 -18.71 14.20 -67.53
CA LYS A 84 -19.21 14.99 -66.40
C LYS A 84 -19.67 14.10 -65.23
N ILE A 85 -20.24 12.94 -65.53
CA ILE A 85 -20.68 11.99 -64.50
C ILE A 85 -19.49 11.26 -63.90
N GLU A 86 -18.52 10.82 -64.71
CA GLU A 86 -17.29 10.20 -64.21
C GLU A 86 -16.51 11.14 -63.28
N ARG A 87 -16.44 12.44 -63.58
CA ARG A 87 -15.85 13.43 -62.67
C ARG A 87 -16.58 13.52 -61.33
N LYS A 88 -17.92 13.57 -61.34
CA LYS A 88 -18.72 13.61 -60.10
C LYS A 88 -18.60 12.34 -59.27
N VAL A 89 -18.51 11.18 -59.92
CA VAL A 89 -18.28 9.90 -59.24
C VAL A 89 -16.92 9.90 -58.53
N LYS A 90 -15.85 10.35 -59.22
CA LYS A 90 -14.52 10.47 -58.60
C LYS A 90 -14.50 11.43 -57.43
N GLU A 91 -15.12 12.60 -57.56
CA GLU A 91 -15.16 13.62 -56.51
C GLU A 91 -15.95 13.14 -55.27
N LEU A 92 -17.05 12.40 -55.47
CA LEU A 92 -17.79 11.75 -54.38
C LEU A 92 -16.97 10.67 -53.68
N ALA A 93 -16.28 9.81 -54.43
CA ALA A 93 -15.44 8.76 -53.87
C ALA A 93 -14.28 9.34 -53.04
N GLU A 94 -13.59 10.37 -53.56
CA GLU A 94 -12.53 11.07 -52.83
C GLU A 94 -13.05 11.75 -51.55
N TRP A 95 -14.23 12.38 -51.61
CA TRP A 95 -14.85 13.00 -50.45
C TRP A 95 -15.22 11.99 -49.37
N GLU A 96 -15.82 10.86 -49.74
CA GLU A 96 -16.17 9.78 -48.80
C GLU A 96 -14.93 9.15 -48.17
N ALA A 97 -13.90 8.86 -48.97
CA ALA A 97 -12.62 8.33 -48.49
C ALA A 97 -11.97 9.28 -47.46
N LYS A 98 -11.96 10.60 -47.75
CA LYS A 98 -11.44 11.60 -46.81
C LYS A 98 -12.25 11.67 -45.52
N LYS A 99 -13.58 11.66 -45.61
CA LYS A 99 -14.49 11.64 -44.44
C LYS A 99 -14.29 10.42 -43.56
N LYS A 100 -14.01 9.28 -44.17
CA LYS A 100 -13.76 8.01 -43.48
C LYS A 100 -12.42 8.03 -42.74
N ALA A 101 -11.35 8.42 -43.43
CA ALA A 101 -10.02 8.59 -42.83
C ALA A 101 -10.05 9.57 -41.63
N GLU A 102 -10.77 10.68 -41.75
CA GLU A 102 -10.91 11.65 -40.65
C GLU A 102 -11.67 11.04 -39.44
N ARG A 103 -12.72 10.25 -39.69
CA ARG A 103 -13.47 9.57 -38.62
C ARG A 103 -12.62 8.52 -37.90
N GLU A 104 -11.84 7.74 -38.64
CA GLU A 104 -10.96 6.72 -38.07
C GLU A 104 -9.84 7.36 -37.25
N ALA A 105 -9.15 8.36 -37.80
CA ALA A 105 -8.12 9.10 -37.07
C ALA A 105 -8.66 9.74 -35.79
N LYS A 106 -9.88 10.29 -35.82
CA LYS A 106 -10.54 10.86 -34.63
C LYS A 106 -10.91 9.80 -33.60
N LYS A 107 -11.37 8.62 -34.02
CA LYS A 107 -11.67 7.50 -33.11
C LYS A 107 -10.40 7.01 -32.43
N GLU A 108 -9.35 6.75 -33.21
CA GLU A 108 -8.07 6.25 -32.69
C GLU A 108 -7.43 7.25 -31.71
N ALA A 109 -7.44 8.55 -32.04
CA ALA A 109 -6.95 9.58 -31.13
C ALA A 109 -7.74 9.62 -29.82
N LYS A 110 -9.07 9.44 -29.87
CA LYS A 110 -9.93 9.41 -28.68
C LYS A 110 -9.67 8.16 -27.83
N GLU A 111 -9.59 6.99 -28.44
CA GLU A 111 -9.30 5.73 -27.74
C GLU A 111 -7.92 5.75 -27.10
N LYS A 112 -6.91 6.28 -27.78
CA LYS A 112 -5.57 6.41 -27.23
C LYS A 112 -5.55 7.34 -26.02
N ALA A 113 -6.21 8.50 -26.10
CA ALA A 113 -6.34 9.42 -24.97
C ALA A 113 -7.11 8.79 -23.79
N GLU A 114 -8.17 8.02 -24.06
CA GLU A 114 -8.93 7.33 -23.01
C GLU A 114 -8.13 6.20 -22.36
N ARG A 115 -7.36 5.44 -23.15
CA ARG A 115 -6.48 4.38 -22.64
C ARG A 115 -5.36 4.96 -21.78
N GLU A 116 -4.70 6.03 -22.24
CA GLU A 116 -3.64 6.69 -21.47
C GLU A 116 -4.14 7.29 -20.16
N THR A 117 -5.34 7.89 -20.15
CA THR A 117 -5.93 8.44 -18.92
C THR A 117 -6.34 7.34 -17.94
N LYS A 118 -6.96 6.25 -18.42
CA LYS A 118 -7.27 5.07 -17.59
C LYS A 118 -6.01 4.43 -17.01
N GLU A 119 -4.98 4.24 -17.83
CA GLU A 119 -3.73 3.61 -17.39
C GLU A 119 -2.98 4.47 -16.37
N LYS A 120 -2.95 5.80 -16.56
CA LYS A 120 -2.39 6.72 -15.56
C LYS A 120 -3.17 6.64 -14.24
N ALA A 121 -4.50 6.69 -14.28
CA ALA A 121 -5.33 6.59 -13.07
C ALA A 121 -5.13 5.26 -12.34
N GLU A 122 -5.05 4.14 -13.07
CA GLU A 122 -4.80 2.82 -12.48
C GLU A 122 -3.39 2.72 -11.86
N ARG A 123 -2.36 3.24 -12.54
CA ARG A 123 -0.99 3.27 -12.01
C ARG A 123 -0.88 4.14 -10.76
N GLU A 124 -1.53 5.30 -10.74
CA GLU A 124 -1.56 6.16 -9.55
C GLU A 124 -2.31 5.51 -8.40
N ALA A 125 -3.46 4.88 -8.64
CA ALA A 125 -4.20 4.15 -7.63
C ALA A 125 -3.39 2.99 -7.04
N LYS A 126 -2.70 2.20 -7.88
CA LYS A 126 -1.81 1.11 -7.43
C LYS A 126 -0.64 1.65 -6.60
N LYS A 127 0.05 2.70 -7.07
CA LYS A 127 1.15 3.32 -6.31
C LYS A 127 0.71 3.88 -4.96
N LYS A 128 -0.48 4.50 -4.90
CA LYS A 128 -1.03 5.02 -3.65
C LYS A 128 -1.36 3.89 -2.70
N ALA A 129 -2.03 2.83 -3.16
CA ALA A 129 -2.35 1.67 -2.34
C ALA A 129 -1.09 0.96 -1.81
N GLU A 130 -0.06 0.80 -2.64
CA GLU A 130 1.22 0.22 -2.23
C GLU A 130 1.94 1.07 -1.18
N ARG A 131 1.96 2.40 -1.38
CA ARG A 131 2.55 3.33 -0.42
C ARG A 131 1.82 3.30 0.92
N ASP A 132 0.49 3.37 0.91
CA ASP A 132 -0.33 3.35 2.12
C ASP A 132 -0.16 2.02 2.88
N ALA A 133 -0.10 0.89 2.16
CA ALA A 133 0.15 -0.43 2.76
C ALA A 133 1.54 -0.51 3.41
N ARG A 134 2.58 -0.01 2.71
CA ARG A 134 3.95 0.01 3.24
C ARG A 134 4.07 0.92 4.47
N GLU A 135 3.47 2.11 4.43
CA GLU A 135 3.50 3.05 5.55
C GLU A 135 2.75 2.50 6.77
N LYS A 136 1.61 1.83 6.55
CA LYS A 136 0.86 1.17 7.63
C LYS A 136 1.69 0.05 8.27
N ALA A 137 2.30 -0.82 7.46
CA ALA A 137 3.15 -1.90 7.97
C ALA A 137 4.37 -1.37 8.74
N GLU A 138 5.00 -0.29 8.27
CA GLU A 138 6.13 0.32 8.96
C GLU A 138 5.72 0.94 10.31
N ARG A 139 4.57 1.62 10.37
CA ARG A 139 4.04 2.19 11.62
C ARG A 139 3.69 1.08 12.62
N GLU A 140 2.99 0.03 12.20
CA GLU A 140 2.63 -1.09 13.07
C GLU A 140 3.88 -1.80 13.61
N ALA A 141 4.92 -2.00 12.78
CA ALA A 141 6.18 -2.58 13.23
C ALA A 141 6.90 -1.69 14.26
N LYS A 142 6.96 -0.37 14.03
CA LYS A 142 7.57 0.57 14.98
C LYS A 142 6.81 0.62 16.30
N GLU A 143 5.48 0.70 16.26
CA GLU A 143 4.65 0.72 17.48
C GLU A 143 4.81 -0.56 18.30
N LYS A 144 4.87 -1.72 17.63
CA LYS A 144 5.08 -3.00 18.31
C LYS A 144 6.43 -3.06 19.03
N VAL A 145 7.51 -2.65 18.37
CA VAL A 145 8.86 -2.61 18.98
C VAL A 145 8.90 -1.63 20.14
N GLU A 146 8.29 -0.45 20.00
CA GLU A 146 8.26 0.55 21.08
C GLU A 146 7.44 0.05 22.29
N ARG A 147 6.30 -0.60 22.05
CA ARG A 147 5.46 -1.16 23.12
C ARG A 147 6.17 -2.30 23.84
N GLU A 148 6.80 -3.22 23.11
CA GLU A 148 7.58 -4.32 23.69
C GLU A 148 8.77 -3.80 24.52
N ALA A 149 9.47 -2.76 24.05
CA ALA A 149 10.56 -2.14 24.79
C ALA A 149 10.09 -1.46 26.08
N LYS A 150 8.97 -0.71 26.03
CA LYS A 150 8.38 -0.07 27.21
C LYS A 150 7.91 -1.10 28.23
N GLU A 151 7.21 -2.15 27.78
CA GLU A 151 6.71 -3.20 28.66
C GLU A 151 7.85 -3.98 29.32
N LYS A 152 8.92 -4.27 28.58
CA LYS A 152 10.11 -4.92 29.14
C LYS A 152 10.79 -4.04 30.20
N ALA A 153 10.98 -2.76 29.91
CA ALA A 153 11.57 -1.83 30.87
C ALA A 153 10.73 -1.66 32.14
N GLU A 154 9.40 -1.60 32.01
CA GLU A 154 8.48 -1.51 33.15
C GLU A 154 8.51 -2.79 34.01
N ARG A 155 8.52 -3.97 33.38
CA ARG A 155 8.64 -5.25 34.10
C ARG A 155 9.98 -5.36 34.83
N GLU A 156 11.09 -5.04 34.18
CA GLU A 156 12.42 -5.07 34.80
C GLU A 156 12.50 -4.09 35.99
N ALA A 157 11.93 -2.88 35.86
CA ALA A 157 11.88 -1.91 36.96
C ALA A 157 11.04 -2.41 38.14
N LYS A 158 9.86 -2.99 37.89
CA LYS A 158 9.01 -3.57 38.93
C LYS A 158 9.68 -4.75 39.64
N GLU A 159 10.28 -5.66 38.88
CA GLU A 159 10.97 -6.83 39.45
C GLU A 159 12.17 -6.41 40.30
N LYS A 160 12.94 -5.42 39.84
CA LYS A 160 14.06 -4.87 40.60
C LYS A 160 13.59 -4.22 41.91
N ALA A 161 12.55 -3.38 41.85
CA ALA A 161 11.99 -2.74 43.04
C ALA A 161 11.44 -3.76 44.05
N GLU A 162 10.77 -4.83 43.57
CA GLU A 162 10.25 -5.90 44.42
C GLU A 162 11.39 -6.69 45.09
N ARG A 163 12.46 -7.02 44.34
CA ARG A 163 13.64 -7.69 44.89
C ARG A 163 14.34 -6.83 45.94
N GLU A 164 14.58 -5.55 45.65
CA GLU A 164 15.21 -4.63 46.60
C GLU A 164 14.38 -4.48 47.88
N ALA A 165 13.04 -4.39 47.77
CA ALA A 165 12.16 -4.34 48.92
C ALA A 165 12.22 -5.63 49.76
N LYS A 166 12.18 -6.80 49.11
CA LYS A 166 12.30 -8.11 49.79
C LYS A 166 13.64 -8.28 50.48
N GLU A 167 14.75 -7.95 49.81
CA GLU A 167 16.09 -8.05 50.38
C GLU A 167 16.25 -7.12 51.58
N LYS A 168 15.71 -5.90 51.50
CA LYS A 168 15.76 -4.95 52.62
C LYS A 168 15.01 -5.47 53.85
N VAL A 169 13.80 -5.99 53.68
CA VAL A 169 13.02 -6.58 54.79
C VAL A 169 13.72 -7.80 55.38
N GLU A 170 14.27 -8.68 54.53
CA GLU A 170 15.01 -9.86 55.02
C GLU A 170 16.27 -9.46 55.78
N ARG A 171 17.03 -8.49 55.27
CA ARG A 171 18.24 -7.99 55.94
C ARG A 171 17.90 -7.34 57.28
N GLU A 172 16.90 -6.47 57.34
CA GLU A 172 16.46 -5.84 58.58
C GLU A 172 15.99 -6.88 59.62
N ALA A 173 15.28 -7.93 59.19
CA ALA A 173 14.87 -9.03 60.06
C ALA A 173 16.07 -9.84 60.58
N ARG A 174 17.05 -10.16 59.72
CA ARG A 174 18.29 -10.86 60.12
C ARG A 174 19.13 -10.04 61.09
N GLU A 175 19.34 -8.75 60.80
CA GLU A 175 20.11 -7.85 61.68
C GLU A 175 19.45 -7.68 63.04
N LYS A 176 18.11 -7.58 63.08
CA LYS A 176 17.36 -7.50 64.33
C LYS A 176 17.50 -8.78 65.15
N ALA A 177 17.34 -9.95 64.52
CA ALA A 177 17.50 -11.25 65.19
C ALA A 177 18.93 -11.45 65.71
N GLU A 178 19.95 -11.07 64.93
CA GLU A 178 21.35 -11.15 65.37
C GLU A 178 21.63 -10.22 66.55
N ARG A 179 21.12 -8.98 66.51
CA ARG A 179 21.27 -8.02 67.61
C ARG A 179 20.60 -8.54 68.89
N GLU A 180 19.37 -9.04 68.80
CA GLU A 180 18.64 -9.62 69.94
C GLU A 180 19.38 -10.84 70.52
N ALA A 181 19.94 -11.70 69.67
CA ALA A 181 20.75 -12.84 70.11
C ALA A 181 22.02 -12.39 70.84
N ARG A 182 22.79 -11.44 70.27
CA ARG A 182 23.99 -10.88 70.91
C ARG A 182 23.68 -10.18 72.23
N GLU A 183 22.58 -9.43 72.30
CA GLU A 183 22.17 -8.76 73.52
C GLU A 183 21.76 -9.76 74.61
N LYS A 184 21.05 -10.83 74.24
CA LYS A 184 20.71 -11.91 75.16
C LYS A 184 21.95 -12.63 75.68
N GLU A 185 22.89 -12.99 74.81
CA GLU A 185 24.17 -13.59 75.22
C GLU A 185 24.96 -12.66 76.14
N ALA A 186 25.03 -11.36 75.82
CA ALA A 186 25.70 -10.38 76.67
C ALA A 186 25.05 -10.26 78.05
N ARG A 187 23.71 -10.27 78.13
CA ARG A 187 22.96 -10.27 79.39
C ARG A 187 23.22 -11.55 80.19
N ASP A 188 23.19 -12.72 79.55
CA ASP A 188 23.45 -14.01 80.20
C ASP A 188 24.89 -14.08 80.75
N VAL A 189 25.88 -13.56 80.01
CA VAL A 189 27.27 -13.46 80.47
C VAL A 189 27.38 -12.47 81.63
N ALA A 190 26.76 -11.30 81.55
CA ALA A 190 26.77 -10.31 82.62
C ALA A 190 26.11 -10.85 83.90
N GLU A 191 25.00 -11.57 83.79
CA GLU A 191 24.31 -12.20 84.92
C GLU A 191 25.18 -13.27 85.58
N LYS A 192 25.82 -14.14 84.78
CA LYS A 192 26.76 -15.16 85.30
C LYS A 192 27.94 -14.52 86.01
N MET A 193 28.51 -13.45 85.45
CA MET A 193 29.61 -12.72 86.10
C MET A 193 29.15 -12.04 87.41
N ALA A 194 27.95 -11.46 87.44
CA ALA A 194 27.41 -10.85 88.64
C ALA A 194 27.16 -11.89 89.74
N LYS A 195 26.58 -13.05 89.40
CA LYS A 195 26.40 -14.18 90.33
C LYS A 195 27.74 -14.68 90.89
N PHE A 196 28.74 -14.87 90.03
CA PHE A 196 30.08 -15.30 90.46
C PHE A 196 30.73 -14.27 91.41
N ARG A 197 30.60 -12.97 91.12
CA ARG A 197 31.10 -11.90 92.01
C ARG A 197 30.39 -11.92 93.36
N ALA A 198 29.06 -12.00 93.36
CA ALA A 198 28.27 -12.07 94.59
C ALA A 198 28.61 -13.29 95.45
N GLU A 199 28.82 -14.46 94.82
CA GLU A 199 29.26 -15.68 95.52
C GLU A 199 30.65 -15.51 96.13
N LYS A 200 31.60 -14.93 95.39
CA LYS A 200 32.96 -14.66 95.90
C LYS A 200 32.95 -13.65 97.05
N GLU A 201 32.14 -12.61 96.95
CA GLU A 201 31.97 -11.64 98.02
C GLU A 201 31.37 -12.28 99.28
N ALA A 202 30.34 -13.11 99.13
CA ALA A 202 29.74 -13.86 100.24
C ALA A 202 30.76 -14.80 100.90
N GLU A 203 31.58 -15.51 100.11
CA GLU A 203 32.65 -16.37 100.62
C GLU A 203 33.67 -15.58 101.46
N ILE A 204 34.07 -14.38 101.00
CA ILE A 204 34.98 -13.49 101.73
C ILE A 204 34.33 -13.02 103.04
N GLN A 205 33.05 -12.64 103.03
CA GLN A 205 32.34 -12.22 104.25
C GLN A 205 32.25 -13.36 105.27
N LEU A 206 31.98 -14.58 104.82
CA LEU A 206 31.99 -15.77 105.69
C LEU A 206 33.38 -16.07 106.27
N LYS A 207 34.46 -15.80 105.54
CA LYS A 207 35.83 -15.91 106.08
C LYS A 207 36.10 -14.83 107.12
N LYS A 208 35.63 -13.59 106.92
CA LYS A 208 35.79 -12.50 107.88
C LYS A 208 34.98 -12.72 109.17
N SER A 209 33.82 -13.39 109.11
CA SER A 209 32.99 -13.64 110.28
C SER A 209 33.57 -14.71 111.23
N ARG A 210 34.42 -15.61 110.73
CA ARG A 210 35.15 -16.57 111.57
C ARG A 210 36.09 -15.81 112.53
N LYS A 211 35.99 -16.11 113.82
CA LYS A 211 36.81 -15.49 114.86
C LYS A 211 37.92 -16.43 115.30
N ILE A 212 39.10 -15.87 115.50
CA ILE A 212 40.26 -16.54 116.11
C ILE A 212 40.68 -15.77 117.36
N ILE A 213 41.03 -16.49 118.43
CA ILE A 213 41.47 -15.88 119.69
C ILE A 213 42.99 -15.73 119.64
N CYS A 214 43.51 -14.54 119.96
CA CYS A 214 44.94 -14.31 120.03
C CYS A 214 45.56 -15.13 121.19
N PRO A 215 46.57 -15.98 120.94
CA PRO A 215 47.18 -16.79 121.99
C PRO A 215 47.97 -15.97 123.01
N MET A 216 48.40 -14.75 122.66
CA MET A 216 49.20 -13.88 123.53
C MET A 216 48.35 -13.03 124.49
N CYS A 217 47.21 -12.50 124.04
CA CYS A 217 46.41 -11.54 124.82
C CYS A 217 44.92 -11.89 124.94
N GLY A 218 44.46 -12.99 124.33
CA GLY A 218 43.06 -13.43 124.38
C GLY A 218 42.09 -12.58 123.54
N ALA A 219 42.54 -11.54 122.85
CA ALA A 219 41.66 -10.72 122.01
C ALA A 219 41.10 -11.50 120.82
N MET A 220 39.78 -11.39 120.58
CA MET A 220 39.15 -11.95 119.39
C MET A 220 39.50 -11.14 118.14
N ASN A 221 39.91 -11.85 117.09
CA ASN A 221 40.29 -11.30 115.80
C ASN A 221 39.52 -12.01 114.67
N ASP A 222 39.39 -11.35 113.51
CA ASP A 222 38.88 -12.00 112.31
C ASP A 222 39.92 -13.00 111.80
N SER A 223 39.48 -14.19 111.35
CA SER A 223 40.39 -15.24 110.90
C SER A 223 41.16 -14.89 109.62
N THR A 224 40.80 -13.78 108.95
CA THR A 224 41.53 -13.24 107.81
C THR A 224 42.68 -12.31 108.22
N ARG A 225 42.80 -11.93 109.50
CA ARG A 225 43.93 -11.13 109.98
C ARG A 225 45.14 -12.01 110.24
N THR A 226 46.30 -11.54 109.80
CA THR A 226 47.59 -12.20 110.09
C THR A 226 48.24 -11.69 111.38
N LYS A 227 47.76 -10.56 111.94
CA LYS A 227 48.26 -9.93 113.18
C LYS A 227 47.14 -9.55 114.13
N CYS A 228 47.38 -9.64 115.43
CA CYS A 228 46.43 -9.27 116.47
C CYS A 228 46.10 -7.77 116.41
N ASN A 229 44.80 -7.44 116.44
CA ASN A 229 44.29 -6.07 116.48
C ASN A 229 44.71 -5.25 117.72
N LEU A 230 45.06 -5.93 118.81
CA LEU A 230 45.39 -5.31 120.09
C LEU A 230 46.90 -5.32 120.33
N CYS A 231 47.52 -6.50 120.41
CA CYS A 231 48.95 -6.64 120.73
C CYS A 231 49.88 -6.81 119.53
N HIS A 232 49.37 -6.77 118.29
CA HIS A 232 50.14 -6.85 117.04
C HIS A 232 50.99 -8.12 116.83
N SER A 233 50.87 -9.13 117.70
CA SER A 233 51.53 -10.43 117.55
C SER A 233 50.98 -11.20 116.34
N SER A 234 51.74 -12.17 115.82
CA SER A 234 51.25 -13.08 114.78
C SER A 234 50.00 -13.83 115.26
N LEU A 235 49.00 -13.96 114.38
CA LEU A 235 47.82 -14.81 114.56
C LEU A 235 47.91 -16.12 113.77
N ILE A 236 48.97 -16.25 112.97
CA ILE A 236 49.39 -17.47 112.29
C ILE A 236 50.49 -18.12 113.13
#